data_AF-A0AAP8KKY4-F1
#
_entry.id   AF-A0AAP8KKY4-F1
#
_cell.length_a   1.000
_cell.length_b   1.000
_cell.length_c   1.000
_cell.angle_alpha   90.00
_cell.angle_beta   90.00
_cell.angle_gamma   90.00
#
_symmetry.space_group_name_H-M   'P 1'
#
loop_
_entity.id
_entity.type
_entity.pdbx_description
1 polymer ?
#
loop_
_entity_poly.entity_id
_entity_poly.type
_entity_poly.pdbx_seq_one_letter_code
_entity_poly.pdbx_strand_id
1 'polypeptide(L)'
;MGSDAKNVMSDGNVQIVKTGEVLGATQLTEGELIVEAGGRAENTVVTGAGWLKVATGGIAKCTQYGNNGTLSVSDGAIATDIVQSEG
;
A
#
# COMPACT_ATOMS: atom_id res chain seq x y z
N MET A 1 4.10 -21.33 -11.17
CA MET A 1 2.70 -20.90 -10.98
C MET A 1 2.71 -19.93 -9.81
N GLY A 2 3.14 -18.69 -10.05
CA GLY A 2 3.19 -17.65 -9.02
C GLY A 2 1.81 -17.02 -8.96
N SER A 3 1.22 -16.94 -7.77
CA SER A 3 -0.13 -16.45 -7.56
C SER A 3 -0.25 -14.97 -7.98
N ASP A 4 -0.94 -14.70 -9.09
CA ASP A 4 -1.55 -13.39 -9.37
C ASP A 4 -2.74 -13.13 -8.42
N ALA A 5 -2.61 -13.52 -7.16
CA ALA A 5 -3.64 -13.36 -6.16
C ALA A 5 -3.67 -11.89 -5.77
N LYS A 6 -4.79 -11.23 -6.09
CA LYS A 6 -5.09 -9.89 -5.62
C LYS A 6 -5.21 -9.93 -4.10
N ASN A 7 -4.34 -9.21 -3.39
CA ASN A 7 -4.45 -9.07 -1.94
C ASN A 7 -5.55 -8.05 -1.65
N VAL A 8 -6.71 -8.51 -1.22
CA VAL A 8 -7.83 -7.63 -0.85
C VAL A 8 -7.84 -7.48 0.67
N MET A 9 -7.67 -6.25 1.15
CA MET A 9 -7.84 -5.92 2.55
C MET A 9 -9.10 -5.07 2.72
N SER A 10 -10.09 -5.69 3.37
CA SER A 10 -11.36 -5.11 3.80
C SER A 10 -11.55 -5.32 5.30
N ASP A 11 -12.61 -4.75 5.88
CA ASP A 11 -13.08 -5.04 7.24
C ASP A 11 -12.09 -4.68 8.37
N GLY A 12 -11.25 -3.66 8.18
CA GLY A 12 -10.29 -3.21 9.18
C GLY A 12 -9.04 -4.08 9.31
N ASN A 13 -8.82 -5.02 8.39
CA ASN A 13 -7.63 -5.88 8.41
C ASN A 13 -6.34 -5.06 8.26
N VAL A 14 -5.30 -5.44 9.01
CA VAL A 14 -3.98 -4.80 8.95
C VAL A 14 -2.95 -5.82 8.46
N GLN A 15 -2.24 -5.49 7.39
CA GLN A 15 -1.10 -6.26 6.89
C GLN A 15 0.19 -5.44 7.06
N ILE A 16 1.25 -6.09 7.51
CA ILE A 16 2.59 -5.50 7.62
C ILE A 16 3.50 -6.14 6.58
N VAL A 17 4.19 -5.34 5.78
CA VAL A 17 5.22 -5.76 4.82
C VAL A 17 6.58 -5.50 5.44
N LYS A 18 7.27 -6.57 5.81
CA LYS A 18 8.55 -6.53 6.52
C LYS A 18 9.72 -6.52 5.56
N THR A 19 10.93 -6.39 6.11
CA THR A 19 12.18 -6.42 5.35
C THR A 19 12.27 -7.66 4.45
N GLY A 20 12.57 -7.44 3.17
CA GLY A 20 12.70 -8.50 2.17
C GLY A 20 11.37 -9.02 1.61
N GLU A 21 10.22 -8.58 2.14
CA GLU A 21 8.90 -8.90 1.59
C GLU A 21 8.53 -7.93 0.49
N VAL A 22 7.89 -8.47 -0.56
CA VAL A 22 7.31 -7.70 -1.65
C VAL A 22 5.84 -8.09 -1.76
N LEU A 23 4.95 -7.12 -1.56
CA LEU A 23 3.52 -7.32 -1.70
C LEU A 23 3.04 -6.62 -2.97
N GLY A 24 2.64 -7.41 -3.96
CA GLY A 24 2.09 -6.93 -5.22
C GLY A 24 0.56 -6.90 -5.23
N ALA A 25 -0.01 -6.15 -6.18
CA ALA A 25 -1.42 -6.23 -6.59
C ALA A 25 -2.39 -6.19 -5.40
N THR A 26 -2.31 -5.12 -4.62
CA THR A 26 -3.07 -4.96 -3.38
C THR A 26 -4.23 -3.99 -3.55
N GLN A 27 -5.41 -4.33 -3.03
CA GLN A 27 -6.56 -3.44 -2.93
C GLN A 27 -6.90 -3.18 -1.46
N LEU A 28 -6.82 -1.92 -1.06
CA LEU A 28 -7.25 -1.43 0.24
C LEU A 28 -8.59 -0.72 0.06
N THR A 29 -9.64 -1.23 0.70
CA THR A 29 -10.97 -0.58 0.69
C THR A 29 -11.38 -0.13 2.09
N GLU A 30 -11.05 -0.92 3.09
CA GLU A 30 -11.28 -0.62 4.52
C GLU A 30 -10.17 -1.22 5.41
N GLY A 31 -9.03 -1.59 4.82
CA GLY A 31 -7.89 -2.17 5.52
C GLY A 31 -6.65 -1.29 5.48
N GLU A 32 -5.68 -1.62 6.32
CA GLU A 32 -4.41 -0.92 6.43
C GLU A 32 -3.26 -1.78 5.91
N LEU A 33 -2.39 -1.20 5.08
CA LEU A 33 -1.11 -1.78 4.70
C LEU A 33 0.01 -0.93 5.28
N ILE A 34 0.83 -1.53 6.13
CA ILE A 34 2.00 -0.88 6.73
C ILE A 34 3.25 -1.44 6.07
N VAL A 35 4.00 -0.59 5.37
CA VAL A 35 5.27 -0.96 4.74
C VAL A 35 6.41 -0.50 5.63
N GLU A 36 7.09 -1.45 6.26
CA GLU A 36 8.24 -1.18 7.14
C GLU A 36 9.55 -1.07 6.37
N ALA A 37 10.63 -0.72 7.08
CA ALA A 37 11.96 -0.59 6.50
C ALA A 37 12.39 -1.86 5.74
N GLY A 38 12.75 -1.70 4.47
CA GLY A 38 13.14 -2.80 3.58
C GLY A 38 11.98 -3.61 3.01
N GLY A 39 10.74 -3.31 3.38
CA GLY A 39 9.53 -3.85 2.76
C GLY A 39 9.13 -3.08 1.51
N ARG A 40 8.45 -3.75 0.57
CA ARG A 40 8.01 -3.16 -0.70
C ARG A 40 6.53 -3.45 -0.97
N ALA A 41 5.74 -2.41 -1.20
CA ALA A 41 4.39 -2.54 -1.74
C ALA A 41 4.36 -2.06 -3.20
N GLU A 42 3.83 -2.89 -4.09
CA GLU A 42 3.80 -2.61 -5.53
C GLU A 42 2.39 -2.80 -6.09
N ASN A 43 1.97 -1.89 -6.98
CA ASN A 43 0.65 -1.93 -7.62
C ASN A 43 -0.49 -1.95 -6.59
N THR A 44 -0.46 -0.99 -5.66
CA THR A 44 -1.46 -0.85 -4.60
C THR A 44 -2.54 0.14 -5.01
N VAL A 45 -3.81 -0.25 -4.89
CA VAL A 45 -4.97 0.62 -5.08
C VAL A 45 -5.60 0.88 -3.71
N VAL A 46 -5.76 2.15 -3.35
CA VAL A 46 -6.31 2.59 -2.06
C VAL A 46 -7.57 3.41 -2.27
N THR A 47 -8.70 2.92 -1.76
CA THR A 47 -10.03 3.53 -1.89
C THR A 47 -10.80 3.44 -0.58
N GLY A 48 -11.89 4.18 -0.44
CA GLY A 48 -12.78 4.09 0.72
C GLY A 48 -12.09 4.49 2.02
N ALA A 49 -12.20 3.67 3.05
CA ALA A 49 -11.46 3.83 4.31
C ALA A 49 -10.10 3.12 4.30
N GLY A 50 -9.61 2.67 3.13
CA GLY A 50 -8.32 2.01 2.99
C GLY A 50 -7.15 2.96 3.30
N TRP A 51 -6.11 2.41 3.93
CA TRP A 51 -4.94 3.19 4.33
C TRP A 51 -3.63 2.48 4.00
N LEU A 52 -2.86 3.05 3.08
CA LEU A 52 -1.46 2.67 2.88
C LEU A 52 -0.54 3.59 3.68
N LYS A 53 0.18 3.03 4.65
CA LYS A 53 1.23 3.71 5.41
C LYS A 53 2.60 3.19 5.01
N VAL A 54 3.44 4.09 4.50
CA VAL A 54 4.84 3.80 4.16
C VAL A 54 5.72 4.40 5.25
N ALA A 55 6.33 3.56 6.08
CA ALA A 55 7.23 3.97 7.15
C ALA A 55 8.63 4.27 6.61
N THR A 56 9.48 4.90 7.43
CA THR A 56 10.87 5.21 7.10
C THR A 56 11.63 3.99 6.55
N GLY A 57 12.28 4.13 5.40
CA GLY A 57 12.97 3.04 4.71
C GLY A 57 12.06 2.04 3.99
N GLY A 58 10.73 2.18 4.08
CA GLY A 58 9.75 1.44 3.31
C GLY A 58 9.60 2.00 1.89
N ILE A 59 9.18 1.16 0.96
CA ILE A 59 9.05 1.52 -0.45
C ILE A 59 7.65 1.21 -0.96
N ALA A 60 6.96 2.20 -1.50
CA ALA A 60 5.74 2.03 -2.27
C ALA A 60 5.95 2.43 -3.73
N LYS A 61 5.48 1.60 -4.65
CA LYS A 61 5.60 1.85 -6.09
C LYS A 61 4.29 1.58 -6.82
N CYS A 62 3.98 2.40 -7.80
CA CYS A 62 2.77 2.25 -8.62
C CYS A 62 1.49 2.26 -7.74
N THR A 63 1.42 3.20 -6.79
CA THR A 63 0.25 3.33 -5.91
C THR A 63 -0.77 4.25 -6.56
N GLN A 64 -2.00 3.78 -6.67
CA GLN A 64 -3.16 4.60 -7.00
C GLN A 64 -4.01 4.82 -5.74
N TYR A 65 -4.34 6.07 -5.41
CA TYR A 65 -5.28 6.35 -4.32
C TYR A 65 -6.35 7.38 -4.74
N GLY A 66 -7.52 7.32 -4.11
CA GLY A 66 -8.66 8.19 -4.37
C GLY A 66 -9.90 7.73 -3.60
N ASN A 67 -11.07 8.34 -3.85
CA ASN A 67 -12.34 7.98 -3.20
C ASN A 67 -12.21 7.83 -1.67
N ASN A 68 -11.66 8.85 -1.01
CA ASN A 68 -11.36 8.91 0.43
C ASN A 68 -10.22 8.00 0.93
N GLY A 69 -9.60 7.20 0.05
CA GLY A 69 -8.44 6.38 0.39
C GLY A 69 -7.22 7.23 0.78
N THR A 70 -6.44 6.74 1.73
CA THR A 70 -5.30 7.50 2.30
C THR A 70 -3.97 6.84 1.98
N LEU A 71 -3.05 7.61 1.40
CA LEU A 71 -1.63 7.28 1.31
C LEU A 71 -0.84 8.19 2.27
N SER A 72 -0.21 7.60 3.29
CA SER A 72 0.68 8.30 4.21
C SER A 72 2.12 7.86 4.01
N VAL A 73 3.01 8.81 3.73
CA VAL A 73 4.43 8.55 3.46
C VAL A 73 5.26 9.27 4.52
N SER A 74 6.00 8.50 5.32
CA SER A 74 6.83 9.03 6.42
C SER A 74 8.17 9.59 5.90
N ASP A 75 8.85 10.39 6.72
CA ASP A 75 10.19 10.87 6.38
C ASP A 75 11.16 9.70 6.15
N GLY A 76 12.00 9.82 5.12
CA GLY A 76 12.90 8.76 4.67
C GLY A 76 12.23 7.53 4.04
N ALA A 77 10.92 7.54 3.79
CA ALA A 77 10.25 6.56 2.94
C ALA A 77 10.38 6.92 1.45
N ILE A 78 10.17 5.95 0.57
CA ILE A 78 10.16 6.17 -0.88
C ILE A 78 8.80 5.80 -1.45
N ALA A 79 8.13 6.76 -2.07
CA ALA A 79 6.89 6.55 -2.81
C ALA A 79 7.09 7.05 -4.26
N THR A 80 6.94 6.16 -5.24
CA THR A 80 7.17 6.46 -6.66
C THR A 80 6.02 5.98 -7.52
N ASP A 81 5.85 6.61 -8.69
CA ASP A 81 4.76 6.31 -9.64
C ASP A 81 3.38 6.41 -8.98
N ILE A 82 3.14 7.51 -8.26
CA ILE A 82 1.90 7.73 -7.50
C ILE A 82 0.86 8.41 -8.38
N VAL A 83 -0.35 7.87 -8.39
CA VAL A 83 -1.51 8.46 -9.07
C VAL A 83 -2.61 8.75 -8.04
N GLN A 84 -2.93 10.03 -7.84
CA GLN A 84 -4.13 10.42 -7.13
C GLN A 84 -5.28 10.56 -8.14
N SER A 85 -6.30 9.72 -8.03
CA SER A 85 -7.37 9.62 -9.04
C SER A 85 -8.54 10.55 -8.75
N GLU A 86 -8.85 10.79 -7.47
CA GLU A 86 -9.88 11.73 -7.01
C GLU A 86 -9.48 12.31 -5.64
N GLY A 87 -10.01 13.49 -5.28
CA GLY A 87 -9.72 14.21 -4.05
C GLY A 87 -10.92 14.99 -3.55
#